data_AF-A0A1E4ZPS8-F1
#
_entry.id   AF-A0A1E4ZPS8-F1
#
_cell.length_a   1.000
_cell.length_b   1.000
_cell.length_c   1.000
_cell.angle_alpha   90.00
_cell.angle_beta   90.00
_cell.angle_gamma   90.00
#
_symmetry.space_group_name_H-M   'P 1'
#
loop_
_entity.id
_entity.type
_entity.pdbx_description
1 polymer ?
#
loop_
_entity_poly.entity_id
_entity_poly.type
_entity_poly.pdbx_seq_one_letter_code
_entity_poly.pdbx_strand_id
1 'polypeptide(L)'
;MPDVDVPVAAQTGWNPRHSHTGAADQILEYIGSTVPFPRTSNGMGGRRPGLMERYSSRAACLGAIRAAAQRLVASLYLLEEDIETCVAIAADRYDTLVVLHD
;
A
#
# COMPACT_ATOMS: atom_id res chain seq x y z
N MET A 1 9.87 -2.20 -3.80
CA MET A 1 8.84 -1.77 -4.78
C MET A 1 8.28 -0.43 -4.31
N PRO A 2 7.94 0.52 -5.21
CA PRO A 2 7.58 1.89 -4.83
C PRO A 2 6.43 1.99 -3.80
N ASP A 3 5.44 1.12 -3.95
CA ASP A 3 4.26 0.96 -3.09
C ASP A 3 4.53 0.35 -1.70
N VAL A 4 5.69 -0.29 -1.51
CA VAL A 4 6.18 -0.74 -0.21
C VAL A 4 6.90 0.40 0.52
N ASP A 5 7.70 1.18 -0.22
CA ASP A 5 8.43 2.34 0.31
C ASP A 5 7.48 3.49 0.67
N VAL A 6 6.37 3.62 -0.06
CA VAL A 6 5.36 4.67 0.09
C VAL A 6 4.00 4.01 0.36
N PRO A 7 3.80 3.45 1.57
CA PRO A 7 2.64 2.62 1.86
C PRO A 7 1.39 3.46 2.09
N VAL A 8 0.26 2.96 1.56
CA VAL A 8 -1.12 3.40 1.87
C VAL A 8 -1.88 2.36 2.69
N ALA A 9 -1.27 1.19 2.88
CA ALA A 9 -1.78 0.04 3.61
C ALA A 9 -0.60 -0.74 4.21
N ALA A 10 -0.86 -1.60 5.18
CA ALA A 10 0.08 -2.62 5.59
C ALA A 10 -0.08 -3.85 4.67
N GLN A 11 1.00 -4.27 4.01
CA GLN A 11 1.06 -5.56 3.33
C GLN A 11 1.56 -6.65 4.28
N THR A 12 0.89 -7.80 4.30
CA THR A 12 1.39 -9.04 4.93
C THR A 12 1.69 -10.06 3.84
N GLY A 13 2.70 -10.91 4.04
CA GLY A 13 3.01 -12.02 3.13
C GLY A 13 2.09 -13.23 3.30
N TRP A 14 0.96 -13.08 3.99
CA TRP A 14 0.09 -14.18 4.37
C TRP A 14 -1.36 -13.72 4.49
N ASN A 15 -2.31 -14.64 4.31
CA ASN A 15 -3.75 -14.39 4.44
C ASN A 15 -4.45 -15.58 5.14
N PRO A 16 -5.38 -15.38 6.09
CA PRO A 16 -6.19 -16.47 6.61
C PRO A 16 -7.02 -17.14 5.51
N ARG A 17 -7.24 -18.45 5.64
CA ARG A 17 -8.20 -19.16 4.77
C ARG A 17 -9.62 -18.71 5.08
N HIS A 18 -10.45 -18.59 4.05
CA HIS A 18 -11.87 -18.39 4.25
C HIS A 18 -12.46 -19.64 4.93
N SER A 19 -13.31 -19.45 5.94
CA SER A 19 -13.90 -20.54 6.75
C SER A 19 -14.58 -21.64 5.93
N HIS A 20 -15.32 -21.25 4.88
CA HIS A 20 -16.00 -22.17 3.95
C HIS A 20 -15.09 -23.04 3.06
N THR A 21 -13.79 -22.77 2.99
CA THR A 21 -12.83 -23.53 2.14
C THR A 21 -12.13 -24.68 2.89
N GLY A 22 -12.45 -24.90 4.17
CA GLY A 22 -11.80 -25.88 5.03
C GLY A 22 -10.44 -25.40 5.57
N ALA A 23 -9.92 -26.10 6.60
CA ALA A 23 -8.64 -25.79 7.26
C ALA A 23 -8.50 -24.31 7.68
N ALA A 24 -9.50 -23.79 8.39
CA ALA A 24 -9.60 -22.38 8.79
C ALA A 24 -8.51 -21.92 9.78
N ASP A 25 -7.82 -22.86 10.42
CA ASP A 25 -6.67 -22.65 11.29
C ASP A 25 -5.34 -22.56 10.52
N GLN A 26 -5.35 -22.85 9.21
CA GLN A 26 -4.18 -22.72 8.35
C GLN A 26 -4.13 -21.36 7.65
N ILE A 27 -2.91 -20.90 7.42
CA ILE A 27 -2.61 -19.65 6.74
C ILE A 27 -2.25 -19.94 5.27
N LEU A 28 -2.54 -19.02 4.36
CA LEU A 28 -2.04 -19.02 3.00
C LEU A 28 -0.79 -18.13 2.93
N GLU A 29 0.40 -18.70 3.04
CA GLU A 29 1.68 -17.95 3.05
C GLU A 29 2.14 -17.41 1.68
N TYR A 30 1.43 -17.75 0.61
CA TYR A 30 1.73 -17.31 -0.76
C TYR A 30 0.76 -16.25 -1.29
N ILE A 31 -0.29 -15.92 -0.52
CA ILE A 31 -1.24 -14.84 -0.83
C ILE A 31 -1.11 -13.81 0.27
N GLY A 32 -0.68 -12.61 -0.09
CA GLY A 32 -0.58 -11.51 0.87
C GLY A 32 -1.93 -10.85 1.16
N SER A 33 -2.08 -10.27 2.35
CA SER A 33 -3.20 -9.40 2.68
C SER A 33 -2.78 -7.94 2.59
N THR A 34 -3.76 -7.08 2.28
CA THR A 34 -3.62 -5.62 2.31
C THR A 34 -4.57 -5.09 3.38
N VAL A 35 -4.02 -4.50 4.44
CA VAL A 35 -4.79 -3.86 5.52
C VAL A 35 -4.69 -2.34 5.37
N PRO A 36 -5.76 -1.64 4.95
CA PRO A 36 -5.71 -0.20 4.69
C PRO A 36 -5.30 0.59 5.94
N PHE A 37 -4.51 1.66 5.76
CA PHE A 37 -4.32 2.63 6.84
C PHE A 37 -5.58 3.45 7.02
N PRO A 38 -5.99 3.76 8.26
CA PRO A 38 -7.13 4.62 8.49
C PRO A 38 -6.90 6.00 7.88
N ARG A 39 -7.98 6.70 7.50
CA ARG A 39 -7.88 8.07 6.96
C ARG A 39 -7.15 9.03 7.93
N THR A 40 -7.50 8.98 9.21
CA THR A 40 -6.86 9.75 10.31
C THR A 40 -6.47 8.81 11.45
N SER A 41 -5.51 9.20 12.30
CA SER A 41 -5.26 8.50 13.56
C SER A 41 -6.52 8.46 14.41
N ASN A 42 -6.81 7.31 14.99
CA ASN A 42 -7.89 7.16 15.97
C ASN A 42 -7.43 7.35 17.42
N GLY A 43 -6.23 7.92 17.64
CA GLY A 43 -5.75 8.32 18.97
C GLY A 43 -5.44 7.19 19.96
N MET A 44 -5.72 5.93 19.63
CA MET A 44 -5.32 4.78 20.44
C MET A 44 -3.83 4.48 20.20
N GLY A 45 -3.02 4.83 21.21
CA GLY A 45 -1.56 4.61 21.21
C GLY A 45 -1.21 3.18 20.81
N GLY A 46 -0.65 3.03 19.62
CA GLY A 46 -0.27 1.74 19.04
C GLY A 46 -0.67 1.55 17.57
N ARG A 47 -1.61 2.34 17.03
CA ARG A 47 -1.89 2.34 15.58
C ARG A 47 -0.91 3.23 14.81
N ARG A 48 -0.47 2.73 13.65
CA ARG A 48 0.35 3.46 12.68
C ARG A 48 -0.35 4.77 12.24
N PRO A 49 0.40 5.83 11.88
CA PRO A 49 -0.18 7.08 11.37
C PRO A 49 -1.19 6.85 10.25
N GLY A 50 -2.27 7.62 10.26
CA GLY A 50 -3.30 7.60 9.23
C GLY A 50 -2.79 8.16 7.90
N LEU A 51 -3.58 8.00 6.84
CA LEU A 51 -3.21 8.41 5.50
C LEU A 51 -2.94 9.93 5.40
N MET A 52 -3.80 10.75 6.04
CA MET A 52 -3.66 12.21 6.03
C MET A 52 -2.49 12.73 6.87
N GLU A 53 -1.98 11.93 7.81
CA GLU A 53 -0.78 12.26 8.58
C GLU A 53 0.50 11.91 7.82
N ARG A 54 0.43 10.91 6.93
CA ARG A 54 1.55 10.48 6.09
C ARG A 54 1.76 11.40 4.89
N TYR A 55 0.66 11.78 4.25
CA TYR A 55 0.67 12.52 3.00
C TYR A 55 -0.24 13.73 3.11
N SER A 56 0.30 14.91 2.84
CA SER A 56 -0.47 16.16 2.84
C SER A 56 -1.55 16.22 1.76
N SER A 57 -1.42 15.39 0.71
CA SER A 57 -2.40 15.24 -0.37
C SER A 57 -2.15 13.96 -1.17
N ARG A 58 -3.13 13.59 -2.01
CA ARG A 58 -2.95 12.55 -3.04
C ARG A 58 -1.73 12.82 -3.91
N ALA A 59 -1.53 14.07 -4.34
CA ALA A 59 -0.39 14.47 -5.17
C ALA A 59 0.95 14.28 -4.43
N ALA A 60 0.99 14.53 -3.12
CA ALA A 60 2.18 14.29 -2.31
C ALA A 60 2.53 12.79 -2.24
N CYS A 61 1.53 11.93 -2.07
CA CYS A 61 1.72 10.47 -2.12
C CYS A 61 2.27 10.01 -3.48
N LEU A 62 1.66 10.46 -4.59
CA LEU A 62 2.08 10.07 -5.93
C LEU A 62 3.46 10.63 -6.31
N GLY A 63 3.78 11.84 -5.85
CA GLY A 63 5.13 12.40 -5.98
C GLY A 63 6.18 11.54 -5.27
N ALA A 64 5.87 11.07 -4.05
CA ALA A 64 6.74 10.16 -3.32
C ALA A 64 6.90 8.80 -4.02
N ILE A 65 5.82 8.25 -4.58
CA ILE A 65 5.86 7.01 -5.40
C ILE A 65 6.79 7.20 -6.60
N ARG A 66 6.64 8.30 -7.35
CA ARG A 66 7.49 8.59 -8.50
C ARG A 66 8.96 8.70 -8.10
N ALA A 67 9.25 9.40 -7.00
CA ALA A 67 10.60 9.50 -6.48
C ALA A 67 11.18 8.12 -6.07
N ALA A 68 10.36 7.23 -5.50
CA ALA A 68 10.77 5.87 -5.18
C ALA A 68 11.05 5.03 -6.45
N ALA A 69 10.19 5.13 -7.47
CA ALA A 69 10.40 4.48 -8.76
C ALA A 69 11.69 4.98 -9.43
N GLN A 70 11.95 6.29 -9.44
CA GLN A 70 13.18 6.87 -9.97
C GLN A 70 14.45 6.35 -9.28
N ARG A 71 14.42 6.14 -7.95
CA ARG A 71 15.55 5.52 -7.23
C ARG A 71 15.79 4.07 -7.67
N LEU A 72 14.74 3.32 -7.97
CA LEU A 72 14.85 1.96 -8.49
C LEU A 72 15.40 1.95 -9.92
N VAL A 73 14.99 2.88 -10.78
CA VAL A 73 15.57 3.07 -12.13
C VAL A 73 17.06 3.38 -12.04
N ALA A 74 17.45 4.32 -11.16
CA ALA A 74 18.85 4.66 -10.93
C ALA A 74 19.68 3.46 -10.41
N SER A 75 19.03 2.51 -9.73
CA SER A 75 19.64 1.28 -9.21
C SER A 75 19.50 0.08 -10.16
N LEU A 76 19.00 0.28 -11.38
CA LEU A 76 18.76 -0.75 -12.40
C LEU A 76 17.77 -1.86 -11.98
N TYR A 77 16.86 -1.55 -11.04
CA TYR A 77 15.79 -2.46 -10.61
C TYR A 77 14.45 -2.20 -11.31
N LEU A 78 14.33 -1.12 -12.08
CA LEU A 78 13.13 -0.73 -12.82
C LEU A 78 13.52 -0.09 -14.15
N LEU A 79 12.69 -0.23 -15.19
CA LEU A 79 12.85 0.52 -16.43
C LEU A 79 12.26 1.93 -16.29
N GLU A 80 12.80 2.89 -17.05
CA GLU A 80 12.29 4.26 -17.01
C GLU A 80 10.82 4.35 -17.45
N GLU A 81 10.42 3.54 -18.45
CA GLU A 81 9.04 3.47 -18.95
C GLU A 81 8.04 2.95 -17.90
N ASP A 82 8.50 2.19 -16.90
CA ASP A 82 7.65 1.62 -15.85
C ASP A 82 7.30 2.61 -14.73
N ILE A 83 7.93 3.79 -14.71
CA ILE A 83 7.66 4.80 -13.68
C ILE A 83 6.18 5.20 -13.69
N GLU A 84 5.62 5.47 -14.86
CA GLU A 84 4.21 5.90 -14.97
C GLU A 84 3.24 4.78 -14.64
N THR A 85 3.58 3.52 -14.98
CA THR A 85 2.83 2.33 -14.55
C THR A 85 2.79 2.23 -13.02
N CYS A 86 3.92 2.43 -12.34
CA CYS A 86 3.97 2.42 -10.87
C CYS A 86 3.09 3.52 -10.26
N VAL A 87 3.13 4.73 -10.82
CA VAL A 87 2.31 5.86 -10.36
C VAL A 87 0.82 5.59 -10.59
N ALA A 88 0.44 5.02 -11.74
CA ALA A 88 -0.95 4.69 -12.05
C ALA A 88 -1.52 3.61 -11.11
N ILE A 89 -0.76 2.54 -10.83
CA ILE A 89 -1.16 1.50 -9.87
C ILE A 89 -1.31 2.08 -8.46
N ALA A 90 -0.38 2.95 -8.04
CA ALA A 90 -0.45 3.58 -6.73
C ALA A 90 -1.63 4.54 -6.61
N ALA A 91 -1.97 5.25 -7.69
CA ALA A 91 -3.13 6.13 -7.76
C ALA A 91 -4.44 5.35 -7.57
N ASP A 92 -4.63 4.27 -8.32
CA ASP A 92 -5.82 3.40 -8.21
C ASP A 92 -5.99 2.85 -6.79
N ARG A 93 -4.89 2.38 -6.18
CA ARG A 93 -4.90 1.91 -4.79
C ARG A 93 -5.23 3.01 -3.80
N TYR A 94 -4.60 4.18 -3.92
CA TYR A 94 -4.88 5.31 -3.04
C TYR A 94 -6.36 5.68 -3.09
N ASP A 95 -6.92 5.81 -4.29
CA ASP A 95 -8.31 6.21 -4.51
C ASP A 95 -9.29 5.16 -3.96
N THR A 96 -9.03 3.87 -4.22
CA THR A 96 -9.83 2.77 -3.68
C THR A 96 -9.85 2.77 -2.15
N LEU A 97 -8.69 2.97 -1.51
CA LEU A 97 -8.57 2.89 -0.05
C LEU A 97 -9.12 4.12 0.66
N VAL A 98 -9.06 5.30 0.04
CA VAL A 98 -9.68 6.51 0.61
C VAL A 98 -11.20 6.40 0.60
N VAL A 99 -11.79 5.84 -0.46
CA VAL A 99 -13.25 5.64 -0.57
C VAL A 99 -13.76 4.58 0.41
N LEU A 100 -12.98 3.54 0.72
CA LEU A 100 -13.34 2.53 1.74
C LEU A 100 -13.52 3.11 3.16
N HIS A 101 -13.16 4.38 3.37
CA HIS A 101 -13.36 5.08 4.64
C HIS A 101 -14.59 6.01 4.68
N ASP A 102 -15.33 6.15 3.57
CA ASP A 102 -16.60 6.89 3.50
C ASP A 102 -17.80 5.93 3.65
#